data_AF-A0AAW9I883-F1
#
_entry.id   AF-A0AAW9I883-F1
#
_cell.length_a   1.000
_cell.length_b   1.000
_cell.length_c   1.000
_cell.angle_alpha   90.00
_cell.angle_beta   90.00
_cell.angle_gamma   90.00
#
_symmetry.space_group_name_H-M   'P 1'
#
loop_
_entity.id
_entity.type
_entity.pdbx_description
1 polymer ?
#
loop_
_entity_poly.entity_id
_entity_poly.type
_entity_poly.pdbx_seq_one_letter_code
_entity_poly.pdbx_strand_id
1 'polypeptide(L)'
;LHLRNHIADRMNSKSMTNVNSEDVLVTSGSQQALYYAGNIFLDEGDVVLCESPSYLGALNAFKNYQPKVMEVPTDKEGMITEELEKILKKNDRVKFIYVIPDFQNPTGITWSFERRKKFMEVINKYEIPVIEDNPYG
;
A
#
# COMPACT_ATOMS: atom_id res chain seq x y z
N LEU A 1 -5.92 -15.50 21.03
CA LEU A 1 -6.19 -16.45 19.91
C LEU A 1 -7.52 -16.16 19.20
N HIS A 2 -8.66 -16.02 19.92
CA HIS A 2 -9.98 -15.80 19.29
C HIS A 2 -10.10 -14.57 18.38
N LEU A 3 -9.51 -13.42 18.74
CA LEU A 3 -9.66 -12.18 17.96
C LEU A 3 -9.05 -12.29 16.55
N ARG A 4 -7.85 -12.87 16.41
CA ARG A 4 -7.18 -13.02 15.11
C ARG A 4 -7.97 -13.92 14.17
N ASN A 5 -8.58 -15.00 14.69
CA ASN A 5 -9.47 -15.86 13.90
C ASN A 5 -10.66 -15.06 13.35
N HIS A 6 -11.34 -14.29 14.20
CA HIS A 6 -12.48 -13.46 13.77
C HIS A 6 -12.09 -12.41 12.72
N ILE A 7 -10.89 -11.83 12.82
CA ILE A 7 -10.38 -10.89 11.82
C ILE A 7 -10.15 -11.63 10.48
N ALA A 8 -9.47 -12.78 10.49
CA ALA A 8 -9.24 -13.58 9.29
C ALA A 8 -10.56 -14.00 8.62
N ASP A 9 -11.53 -14.52 9.39
CA ASP A 9 -12.86 -14.89 8.88
C ASP A 9 -13.59 -13.69 8.23
N ARG A 10 -13.49 -12.51 8.85
CA ARG A 10 -14.06 -11.27 8.29
C ARG A 10 -13.36 -10.89 6.98
N MET A 11 -12.02 -10.93 6.93
CA MET A 11 -11.28 -10.58 5.72
C MET A 11 -11.57 -11.55 4.56
N ASN A 12 -11.65 -12.86 4.84
CA ASN A 12 -11.97 -13.86 3.83
C ASN A 12 -13.40 -13.66 3.29
N SER A 13 -14.36 -13.36 4.17
CA SER A 13 -15.77 -13.16 3.76
C SER A 13 -16.06 -11.82 3.10
N LYS A 14 -15.37 -10.73 3.48
CA LYS A 14 -15.63 -9.38 2.96
C LYS A 14 -14.74 -9.00 1.78
N SER A 15 -13.48 -9.43 1.80
CA SER A 15 -12.46 -9.02 0.83
C SER A 15 -12.00 -10.17 -0.05
N MET A 16 -12.62 -11.36 0.06
CA MET A 16 -12.29 -12.55 -0.72
C MET A 16 -10.80 -12.92 -0.64
N THR A 17 -10.22 -12.72 0.54
CA THR A 17 -8.85 -13.13 0.85
C THR A 17 -8.79 -14.61 1.23
N ASN A 18 -7.57 -15.13 1.41
CA ASN A 18 -7.32 -16.49 1.87
C ASN A 18 -6.24 -16.47 2.97
N VAL A 19 -6.58 -15.89 4.12
CA VAL A 19 -5.68 -15.72 5.27
C VAL A 19 -6.15 -16.52 6.48
N ASN A 20 -5.22 -16.90 7.35
CA ASN A 20 -5.47 -17.50 8.65
C ASN A 20 -4.99 -16.58 9.78
N SER A 21 -5.16 -16.99 11.04
CA SER A 21 -4.84 -16.13 12.18
C SER A 21 -3.34 -15.89 12.43
N GLU A 22 -2.45 -16.68 11.85
CA GLU A 22 -1.01 -16.44 11.88
C GLU A 22 -0.59 -15.38 10.84
N ASP A 23 -1.43 -15.10 9.84
CA ASP A 23 -1.23 -14.00 8.88
C ASP A 23 -1.72 -12.65 9.46
N VAL A 24 -2.37 -12.65 10.62
CA VAL A 24 -2.96 -11.46 11.25
C VAL A 24 -2.11 -10.97 12.42
N LEU A 25 -1.59 -9.75 12.29
CA LEU A 25 -0.98 -9.01 13.40
C LEU A 25 -1.96 -7.97 13.94
N VAL A 26 -2.29 -8.06 15.24
CA VAL A 26 -3.10 -7.05 15.92
C VAL A 26 -2.21 -5.86 16.28
N THR A 27 -2.62 -4.66 15.84
CA THR A 27 -1.93 -3.40 16.15
C THR A 27 -2.84 -2.46 16.94
N SER A 28 -2.27 -1.38 17.47
CA SER A 28 -2.97 -0.26 18.09
C SER A 28 -3.46 0.78 17.06
N GLY A 29 -3.62 0.37 15.80
CA GLY A 29 -4.08 1.21 14.68
C GLY A 29 -3.14 1.20 13.47
N SER A 30 -3.57 1.82 12.37
CA SER A 30 -2.82 1.82 11.10
C SER A 30 -1.44 2.47 11.23
N GLN A 31 -1.29 3.51 12.04
CA GLN A 31 0.00 4.16 12.27
C GLN A 31 1.08 3.20 12.82
N GLN A 32 0.71 2.30 13.75
CA GLN A 32 1.65 1.30 14.25
C GLN A 32 1.98 0.25 13.17
N ALA A 33 0.99 -0.15 12.37
CA ALA A 33 1.21 -1.07 11.25
C ALA A 33 2.19 -0.48 10.21
N LEU A 34 2.01 0.80 9.86
CA LEU A 34 2.90 1.52 8.94
C LEU A 34 4.31 1.68 9.52
N TYR A 35 4.42 1.97 10.82
CA TYR A 35 5.72 2.00 11.50
C TYR A 35 6.44 0.65 11.42
N TYR A 36 5.74 -0.46 11.66
CA TYR A 36 6.31 -1.80 11.53
C TYR A 36 6.67 -2.15 10.08
N ALA A 37 5.85 -1.78 9.11
CA ALA A 37 6.19 -1.98 7.71
C ALA A 37 7.47 -1.23 7.32
N GLY A 38 7.60 0.03 7.74
CA GLY A 38 8.84 0.78 7.57
C GLY A 38 10.04 0.08 8.21
N ASN A 39 9.88 -0.43 9.44
CA ASN A 39 10.93 -1.12 10.18
C ASN A 39 11.41 -2.42 9.51
N ILE A 40 10.48 -3.18 8.96
CA ILE A 40 10.76 -4.51 8.38
C ILE A 40 11.34 -4.38 6.97
N PHE A 41 10.83 -3.42 6.19
CA PHE A 41 11.16 -3.34 4.77
C PHE A 41 12.23 -2.31 4.42
N LEU A 42 12.37 -1.19 5.12
CA LEU A 42 13.15 -0.06 4.60
C LEU A 42 14.58 0.00 5.13
N ASP A 43 15.51 0.16 4.19
CA ASP A 43 16.88 0.59 4.44
C ASP A 43 17.10 2.03 3.92
N GLU A 44 18.21 2.67 4.35
CA GLU A 44 18.55 4.01 3.90
C GLU A 44 18.69 4.08 2.36
N GLY A 45 17.98 5.04 1.76
CA GLY A 45 17.99 5.28 0.32
C GLY A 45 17.09 4.35 -0.50
N ASP A 46 16.37 3.42 0.13
CA ASP A 46 15.29 2.67 -0.53
C ASP A 46 14.18 3.60 -0.99
N VAL A 47 13.43 3.18 -2.00
CA VAL A 47 12.38 4.01 -2.62
C VAL A 47 11.01 3.48 -2.24
N VAL A 48 10.16 4.37 -1.72
CA VAL A 48 8.74 4.11 -1.48
C VAL A 48 7.95 4.86 -2.53
N LEU A 49 7.11 4.15 -3.28
CA LEU A 49 6.17 4.78 -4.20
C LEU A 49 4.85 5.08 -3.47
N CYS A 50 4.25 6.23 -3.74
CA CYS A 50 2.92 6.57 -3.23
C CYS A 50 2.10 7.34 -4.25
N GLU A 51 0.79 7.44 -4.01
CA GLU A 51 -0.10 8.30 -4.79
C GLU A 51 0.27 9.79 -4.69
N SER A 52 -0.22 10.60 -5.63
CA SER A 52 0.01 12.06 -5.69
C SER A 52 -1.32 12.80 -5.73
N PRO A 53 -1.78 13.43 -4.63
CA PRO A 53 -1.19 13.47 -3.29
C PRO A 53 -1.47 12.19 -2.48
N SER A 54 -0.78 12.00 -1.34
CA SER A 54 -1.01 10.88 -0.41
C SER A 54 -1.10 11.32 1.06
N TYR A 55 -1.37 10.36 1.95
CA TYR A 55 -1.53 10.58 3.38
C TYR A 55 -0.19 10.85 4.08
N LEU A 56 -0.01 12.08 4.56
CA LEU A 56 1.20 12.53 5.26
C LEU A 56 1.57 11.67 6.49
N GLY A 57 0.59 11.06 7.15
CA GLY A 57 0.86 10.19 8.31
C GLY A 57 1.70 8.97 7.94
N ALA A 58 1.42 8.33 6.79
CA ALA A 58 2.22 7.21 6.31
C ALA A 58 3.65 7.65 5.95
N LEU A 59 3.79 8.77 5.25
CA LEU A 59 5.11 9.29 4.87
C LEU A 59 5.96 9.62 6.11
N ASN A 60 5.34 10.17 7.17
CA ASN A 60 6.01 10.42 8.44
C ASN A 60 6.41 9.12 9.16
N ALA A 61 5.60 8.06 9.09
CA ALA A 61 5.92 6.76 9.68
C ALA A 61 7.17 6.13 9.02
N PHE A 62 7.37 6.34 7.73
CA PHE A 62 8.51 5.81 6.99
C PHE A 62 9.77 6.68 7.10
N LYS A 63 9.62 7.98 7.38
CA LYS A 63 10.71 8.97 7.37
C LYS A 63 11.94 8.58 8.21
N ASN A 64 11.74 7.90 9.34
CA ASN A 64 12.83 7.50 10.23
C ASN A 64 13.83 6.53 9.60
N TYR A 65 13.42 5.81 8.55
CA TYR A 65 14.27 4.87 7.81
C TYR A 65 14.96 5.52 6.60
N GLN A 66 14.78 6.84 6.43
CA GLN A 66 15.38 7.64 5.36
C GLN A 66 15.14 7.10 3.94
N PRO A 67 13.90 6.65 3.60
CA PRO A 67 13.59 6.31 2.23
C PRO A 67 13.50 7.58 1.37
N LYS A 68 13.68 7.41 0.06
CA LYS A 68 13.23 8.37 -0.94
C LYS A 68 11.77 8.09 -1.27
N VAL A 69 10.88 8.99 -0.90
CA VAL A 69 9.48 8.92 -1.33
C VAL A 69 9.38 9.47 -2.74
N MET A 70 8.85 8.66 -3.67
CA MET A 70 8.56 9.08 -5.03
C MET A 70 7.06 8.99 -5.28
N GLU A 71 6.49 10.10 -5.75
CA GLU A 71 5.08 10.19 -6.05
C GLU A 71 4.77 9.64 -7.45
N VAL A 72 3.64 8.94 -7.55
CA VAL A 72 3.08 8.47 -8.82
C VAL A 72 1.84 9.31 -9.11
N PRO A 73 1.76 9.96 -10.29
CA PRO A 73 0.58 10.71 -10.69
C PRO A 73 -0.72 9.91 -10.53
N THR A 74 -1.76 10.56 -10.04
CA THR A 74 -3.06 9.96 -9.74
C THR A 74 -4.15 10.77 -10.44
N ASP A 75 -5.10 10.09 -11.08
CA ASP A 75 -6.28 10.71 -11.69
C ASP A 75 -7.57 10.26 -10.99
N LYS A 76 -8.73 10.59 -11.57
CA LYS A 76 -10.05 10.25 -11.00
C LYS A 76 -10.30 8.75 -10.87
N GLU A 77 -9.50 7.92 -11.53
CA GLU A 77 -9.60 6.46 -11.50
C GLU A 77 -8.59 5.82 -10.55
N GLY A 78 -7.66 6.60 -9.97
CA GLY A 78 -6.59 6.13 -9.10
C GLY A 78 -5.19 6.36 -9.67
N MET A 79 -4.19 5.65 -9.13
CA MET A 79 -2.79 5.78 -9.56
C MET A 79 -2.62 5.45 -11.04
N ILE A 80 -1.95 6.31 -11.80
CA ILE A 80 -1.73 6.11 -13.23
C ILE A 80 -0.69 5.00 -13.45
N THR A 81 -1.17 3.83 -13.80
CA THR A 81 -0.40 2.59 -13.97
C THR A 81 0.70 2.68 -15.02
N GLU A 82 0.50 3.49 -16.06
CA GLU A 82 1.48 3.74 -17.10
C GLU A 82 2.68 4.55 -16.57
N GLU A 83 2.44 5.49 -15.64
CA GLU A 83 3.50 6.24 -14.97
C GLU A 83 4.20 5.40 -13.91
N LEU A 84 3.44 4.57 -13.17
CA LEU A 84 4.01 3.57 -12.26
C LEU A 84 5.01 2.67 -13.01
N GLU A 85 4.62 2.11 -14.15
CA GLU A 85 5.50 1.21 -14.91
C GLU A 85 6.77 1.91 -15.42
N LYS A 86 6.68 3.18 -15.82
CA LYS A 86 7.85 3.98 -16.22
C LYS A 86 8.84 4.19 -15.08
N ILE A 87 8.34 4.38 -13.85
CA ILE A 87 9.18 4.55 -12.66
C ILE A 87 9.86 3.21 -12.32
N LEU A 88 9.09 2.12 -12.26
CA LEU A 88 9.61 0.78 -11.96
C LEU A 88 10.67 0.31 -12.95
N LYS A 89 10.51 0.59 -14.25
CA LYS A 89 11.53 0.28 -15.28
C LYS A 89 12.88 0.96 -15.07
N LYS A 90 12.91 2.08 -14.34
CA LYS A 90 14.10 2.93 -14.18
C LYS A 90 14.67 2.89 -12.76
N ASN A 91 14.03 2.18 -11.84
CA ASN A 91 14.34 2.24 -10.43
C ASN A 91 14.25 0.84 -9.80
N ASP A 92 15.41 0.23 -9.63
CA ASP A 92 15.58 -1.08 -9.00
C ASP A 92 15.60 -1.01 -7.46
N ARG A 93 15.54 0.20 -6.89
CA ARG A 93 15.51 0.43 -5.44
C ARG A 93 14.11 0.58 -4.85
N VAL A 94 13.06 0.40 -5.66
CA VAL A 94 11.69 0.44 -5.17
C VAL A 94 11.46 -0.73 -4.23
N LYS A 95 11.19 -0.42 -2.96
CA LYS A 95 11.05 -1.43 -1.90
C LYS A 95 9.61 -1.85 -1.70
N PHE A 96 8.67 -0.90 -1.76
CA PHE A 96 7.23 -1.16 -1.80
C PHE A 96 6.46 0.03 -2.37
N ILE A 97 5.19 -0.20 -2.66
CA ILE A 97 4.22 0.83 -3.06
C ILE A 97 3.18 0.98 -1.93
N TYR A 98 2.92 2.20 -1.49
CA TYR A 98 1.87 2.54 -0.52
C TYR A 98 0.67 3.16 -1.25
N VAL A 99 -0.53 2.62 -1.01
CA VAL A 99 -1.78 3.04 -1.67
C VAL A 99 -2.95 3.09 -0.71
N ILE A 100 -3.93 3.96 -0.99
CA ILE A 100 -5.23 4.04 -0.30
C ILE A 100 -6.33 3.95 -1.37
N PRO A 101 -6.67 2.75 -1.87
CA PRO A 101 -7.53 2.62 -3.06
C PRO A 101 -8.99 3.00 -2.82
N ASP A 102 -9.45 2.98 -1.57
CA ASP A 102 -10.83 3.26 -1.17
C ASP A 102 -10.90 4.58 -0.39
N PHE A 103 -11.66 5.55 -0.91
CA PHE A 103 -11.85 6.88 -0.32
C PHE A 103 -10.52 7.55 0.04
N GLN A 104 -9.62 7.57 -0.95
CA GLN A 104 -8.22 7.98 -0.85
C GLN A 104 -8.04 9.28 -0.05
N ASN A 105 -7.10 9.32 0.88
CA ASN A 105 -6.78 10.53 1.63
C ASN A 105 -5.61 11.27 0.95
N PRO A 106 -5.79 12.53 0.50
CA PRO A 106 -6.89 13.46 0.81
C PRO A 106 -7.98 13.61 -0.26
N THR A 107 -7.89 12.91 -1.40
CA THR A 107 -8.71 13.23 -2.59
C THR A 107 -10.16 12.76 -2.54
N GLY A 108 -10.48 11.78 -1.68
CA GLY A 108 -11.77 11.09 -1.60
C GLY A 108 -12.05 10.13 -2.76
N ILE A 109 -11.08 9.92 -3.67
CA ILE A 109 -11.26 9.08 -4.86
C ILE A 109 -11.28 7.60 -4.44
N THR A 110 -12.15 6.82 -5.06
CA THR A 110 -12.09 5.36 -5.00
C THR A 110 -11.68 4.83 -6.36
N TRP A 111 -10.65 3.98 -6.38
CA TRP A 111 -10.12 3.41 -7.61
C TRP A 111 -11.18 2.56 -8.32
N SER A 112 -11.29 2.72 -9.63
CA SER A 112 -12.15 1.84 -10.42
C SER A 112 -11.59 0.42 -10.47
N PHE A 113 -12.49 -0.54 -10.68
CA PHE A 113 -12.11 -1.95 -10.77
C PHE A 113 -11.08 -2.20 -11.88
N GLU A 114 -11.24 -1.53 -13.03
CA GLU A 114 -10.30 -1.65 -14.15
C GLU A 114 -8.93 -1.05 -13.82
N ARG A 115 -8.87 0.04 -13.02
CA ARG A 115 -7.59 0.55 -12.54
C ARG A 115 -6.89 -0.43 -11.61
N ARG A 116 -7.63 -1.04 -10.67
CA ARG A 116 -7.09 -2.06 -9.76
C ARG A 116 -6.51 -3.24 -10.52
N LYS A 117 -7.21 -3.75 -11.56
CA LYS A 117 -6.67 -4.83 -12.41
C LYS A 117 -5.36 -4.44 -13.09
N LYS A 118 -5.32 -3.29 -13.75
CA LYS A 118 -4.10 -2.80 -14.41
C LYS A 118 -2.95 -2.61 -13.42
N PHE A 119 -3.25 -2.14 -12.21
CA PHE A 119 -2.27 -2.02 -11.15
C PHE A 119 -1.72 -3.39 -10.74
N MET A 120 -2.59 -4.39 -10.54
CA MET A 120 -2.20 -5.77 -10.24
C MET A 120 -1.32 -6.37 -11.35
N GLU A 121 -1.66 -6.15 -12.63
CA GLU A 121 -0.85 -6.58 -13.77
C GLU A 121 0.57 -6.00 -13.73
N VAL A 122 0.70 -4.72 -13.40
CA VAL A 122 2.00 -4.05 -13.27
C VAL A 122 2.77 -4.61 -12.09
N ILE A 123 2.22 -4.61 -10.87
CA ILE A 123 2.99 -5.02 -9.69
C ILE A 123 3.41 -6.50 -9.74
N ASN A 124 2.59 -7.38 -10.31
CA ASN A 124 2.92 -8.80 -10.45
C ASN A 124 4.10 -9.02 -11.41
N LYS A 125 4.26 -8.15 -12.41
CA LYS A 125 5.39 -8.22 -13.36
C LYS A 125 6.74 -7.85 -12.72
N TYR A 126 6.73 -6.93 -11.75
CA TYR A 126 7.95 -6.45 -11.08
C TYR A 126 8.16 -7.07 -9.69
N GLU A 127 7.22 -7.91 -9.23
CA GLU A 127 7.25 -8.58 -7.91
C GLU A 127 7.45 -7.60 -6.73
N ILE A 128 6.81 -6.42 -6.81
CA ILE A 128 6.93 -5.37 -5.80
C ILE A 128 5.84 -5.52 -4.73
N PRO A 129 6.18 -5.55 -3.43
CA PRO A 129 5.20 -5.54 -2.35
C PRO A 129 4.33 -4.28 -2.36
N VAL A 130 3.05 -4.43 -2.00
CA VAL A 130 2.10 -3.34 -1.84
C VAL A 130 1.61 -3.27 -0.41
N ILE A 131 1.67 -2.08 0.18
CA ILE A 131 1.01 -1.75 1.44
C ILE A 131 -0.28 -1.02 1.08
N GLU A 132 -1.39 -1.75 1.18
CA GLU A 132 -2.73 -1.18 1.06
C GLU A 132 -3.20 -0.70 2.44
N ASP A 133 -3.35 0.61 2.62
CA ASP A 133 -4.02 1.16 3.80
C ASP A 133 -5.48 1.40 3.47
N ASN A 134 -6.36 0.62 4.11
CA ASN A 134 -7.79 0.66 3.88
C ASN A 134 -8.58 0.89 5.19
N PRO A 135 -8.49 2.10 5.78
CA PRO A 135 -9.24 2.43 6.99
C PRO A 135 -10.69 2.89 6.68
N TYR A 136 -11.03 3.09 5.40
CA TYR A 136 -12.26 3.73 4.96
C TYR A 136 -13.23 2.80 4.18
N GLY A 137 -12.76 1.63 3.71
CA GLY A 137 -13.53 0.66 2.92
C GLY A 137 -13.69 -0.70 3.57
#